data_AF-E3NUF9-F1
#
_entry.id   AF-E3NUF9-F1
#
_cell.length_a   1.000
_cell.length_b   1.000
_cell.length_c   1.000
_cell.angle_alpha   90.00
_cell.angle_beta   90.00
_cell.angle_gamma   90.00
#
_symmetry.space_group_name_H-M   'P 1'
#
loop_
_entity.id
_entity.type
_entity.pdbx_description
1 polymer ?
#
loop_
_entity_poly.entity_id
_entity_poly.type
_entity_poly.pdbx_seq_one_letter_code
_entity_poly.pdbx_strand_id
1 'polypeptide(L)'
;MIFLIIFSLFLLYIFDLLYWKRRNLPAGPTPLPIIGNLYLMTDDVKPGYKMYQNLKDQYGPVFTFWLANLPMVTVTDWKLIKQHFIKDGANFVGRPEFPINIEIRMIEDCLVHALYQTLMYHNWKLCRTQESKNKYRNALRKTFKRPHICQEVYEAVKAMKEKAGVSKSSNFCRMDVERFQNTVFAGTHQLIVFVKNSTIPYYSGPYVGEKKQLVLYLDDGHYRGVRSICALLRTDYYCALCNRRYKSTVQHYKCPLVHRLCGQRHCPVTESDQPTRCKTCTVLFKSQICYENHIKKGSKNGKSRCEYTAVCRKCEDIYYTNKGNPHKCGQKWCYRCNCERMMPHNCIMSISKKNEKKLTRRRVYFDIE
;
A
#
# COMPACT_ATOMS: atom_id res chain seq x y z
N MET A 1 -56.22 17.75 -1.09
CA MET A 1 -55.59 16.45 -1.44
C MET A 1 -54.08 16.46 -1.27
N ILE A 2 -53.34 17.42 -1.85
CA ILE A 2 -51.87 17.49 -1.75
C ILE A 2 -51.36 17.55 -0.29
N PHE A 3 -52.00 18.36 0.57
CA PHE A 3 -51.64 18.45 1.98
C PHE A 3 -51.76 17.12 2.73
N LEU A 4 -52.82 16.35 2.46
CA LEU A 4 -53.03 15.02 3.05
C LEU A 4 -51.97 14.02 2.59
N ILE A 5 -51.54 14.11 1.32
CA ILE A 5 -50.47 13.26 0.78
C ILE A 5 -49.14 13.61 1.44
N ILE A 6 -48.79 14.89 1.56
CA ILE A 6 -47.56 15.33 2.23
C ILE A 6 -47.56 14.91 3.71
N PHE A 7 -48.68 15.08 4.40
CA PHE A 7 -48.82 14.68 5.79
C PHE A 7 -48.68 13.16 5.98
N SER A 8 -49.30 12.36 5.10
CA SER A 8 -49.15 10.91 5.11
C SER A 8 -47.71 10.47 4.86
N LEU A 9 -47.01 11.10 3.90
CA LEU A 9 -45.60 10.83 3.63
C LEU A 9 -44.71 11.20 4.81
N PHE A 10 -45.00 12.31 5.50
CA PHE A 10 -44.29 12.72 6.69
C PHE A 10 -44.47 11.73 7.85
N LEU A 11 -45.70 11.25 8.09
CA LEU A 11 -45.97 10.22 9.10
C LEU A 11 -45.27 8.90 8.78
N LEU A 12 -45.28 8.46 7.53
CA LEU A 12 -44.54 7.27 7.08
C LEU A 12 -43.04 7.43 7.30
N TYR A 13 -42.48 8.61 7.00
CA TYR A 13 -41.08 8.92 7.23
C TYR A 13 -40.72 8.90 8.73
N ILE A 14 -41.58 9.46 9.59
CA ILE A 14 -41.40 9.41 11.05
C ILE A 14 -41.49 7.98 11.57
N PHE A 15 -42.44 7.18 11.10
CA PHE A 15 -42.55 5.78 11.46
C PHE A 15 -41.31 4.99 11.03
N ASP A 16 -40.80 5.21 9.81
CA ASP A 16 -39.56 4.60 9.35
C ASP A 16 -38.36 5.00 10.22
N LEU A 17 -38.22 6.29 10.54
CA LEU A 17 -37.11 6.82 11.33
C LEU A 17 -37.13 6.36 12.80
N LEU A 18 -38.29 6.44 13.46
CA LEU A 18 -38.41 6.20 14.90
C LEU A 18 -38.64 4.74 15.26
N TYR A 19 -39.24 3.95 14.37
CA TYR A 19 -39.57 2.55 14.63
C TYR A 19 -38.79 1.60 13.73
N TRP A 20 -38.99 1.69 12.41
CA TRP A 20 -38.50 0.66 11.48
C TRP A 20 -36.98 0.56 11.42
N LYS A 21 -36.27 1.69 11.37
CA LYS A 21 -34.80 1.71 11.32
C LYS A 21 -34.13 1.42 12.67
N ARG A 22 -34.87 1.50 13.77
CA ARG A 22 -34.34 1.28 15.13
C ARG A 22 -34.53 -0.15 15.64
N ARG A 23 -35.44 -0.93 15.03
CA ARG A 23 -35.61 -2.35 15.35
C ARG A 23 -34.27 -3.08 15.12
N ASN A 24 -33.72 -3.70 16.16
CA ASN A 24 -32.41 -4.39 16.16
C ASN A 24 -31.16 -3.51 16.33
N LEU A 25 -31.30 -2.23 16.71
CA LEU A 25 -30.16 -1.41 17.11
C LEU A 25 -30.08 -1.29 18.64
N PRO A 26 -28.86 -1.21 19.23
CA PRO A 26 -28.69 -0.89 20.64
C PRO A 26 -29.40 0.40 21.04
N ALA A 27 -29.75 0.53 22.32
CA ALA A 27 -30.37 1.74 22.86
C ALA A 27 -29.51 2.99 22.58
N GLY A 28 -30.14 4.15 22.49
CA GLY A 28 -29.45 5.39 22.17
C GLY A 28 -30.42 6.57 22.04
N PRO A 29 -29.89 7.80 21.96
CA PRO A 29 -30.70 9.01 21.87
C PRO A 29 -31.60 8.99 20.64
N THR A 30 -32.83 9.47 20.80
CA THR A 30 -33.81 9.54 19.70
C THR A 30 -33.32 10.52 18.63
N PRO A 31 -33.20 10.09 17.35
CA PRO A 31 -32.76 10.97 16.28
C PRO A 31 -33.83 12.00 15.92
N LEU A 32 -33.42 13.25 15.67
CA LEU A 32 -34.29 14.23 15.03
C LEU A 32 -34.35 13.97 13.52
N PRO A 33 -35.48 14.28 12.86
CA PRO A 33 -35.60 14.23 11.41
C PRO A 33 -34.42 14.93 10.71
N ILE A 34 -33.85 14.29 9.69
CA ILE A 34 -32.80 14.83 8.80
C ILE A 34 -31.42 14.96 9.48
N ILE A 35 -31.35 15.55 10.69
CA ILE A 35 -30.07 15.86 11.37
C ILE A 35 -29.61 14.75 12.34
N GLY A 36 -30.48 13.82 12.73
CA GLY A 36 -30.13 12.75 13.66
C GLY A 36 -29.82 13.29 15.05
N ASN A 37 -28.69 12.88 15.64
CA ASN A 37 -28.21 13.34 16.95
C ASN A 37 -27.14 14.42 16.87
N LEU A 38 -26.91 15.01 15.69
CA LEU A 38 -25.88 16.04 15.49
C LEU A 38 -26.08 17.29 16.38
N TYR A 39 -27.31 17.58 16.79
CA TYR A 39 -27.62 18.68 17.71
C TYR A 39 -26.97 18.52 19.10
N LEU A 40 -26.55 17.31 19.48
CA LEU A 40 -25.80 17.05 20.71
C LEU A 40 -24.32 17.48 20.61
N MET A 41 -23.85 17.82 19.41
CA MET A 41 -22.47 18.24 19.13
C MET A 41 -22.33 19.76 19.20
N THR A 42 -22.51 20.36 20.38
CA THR A 42 -22.34 21.81 20.59
C THR A 42 -20.88 22.22 20.86
N ASP A 43 -20.53 23.46 20.54
CA ASP A 43 -19.16 24.00 20.57
C ASP A 43 -18.50 24.02 21.97
N ASP A 44 -19.31 23.97 23.03
CA ASP A 44 -18.86 23.96 24.44
C ASP A 44 -18.17 22.65 24.85
N VAL A 45 -18.14 21.66 23.94
CA VAL A 45 -17.64 20.32 24.19
C VAL A 45 -16.46 19.99 23.28
N LYS A 46 -15.40 20.80 23.34
CA LYS A 46 -14.10 20.42 22.77
C LYS A 46 -13.27 19.68 23.82
N PRO A 47 -12.79 18.46 23.54
CA PRO A 47 -13.13 17.56 22.44
C PRO A 47 -14.41 16.77 22.80
N GLY A 48 -15.21 16.33 21.82
CA GLY A 48 -16.53 15.70 22.01
C GLY A 48 -16.61 14.44 22.89
N TYR A 49 -15.56 14.10 23.62
CA TYR A 49 -15.49 13.04 24.62
C TYR A 49 -16.54 13.16 25.73
N LYS A 50 -16.82 14.37 26.24
CA LYS A 50 -17.84 14.51 27.31
C LYS A 50 -19.24 14.11 26.83
N MET A 51 -19.58 14.42 25.58
CA MET A 51 -20.84 13.98 24.97
C MET A 51 -20.92 12.44 24.95
N TYR A 52 -19.88 11.78 24.44
CA TYR A 52 -19.82 10.31 24.41
C TYR A 52 -19.79 9.69 25.81
N GLN A 53 -19.21 10.37 26.80
CA GLN A 53 -19.22 9.94 28.19
C GLN A 53 -20.62 10.01 28.78
N ASN A 54 -21.35 11.12 28.61
CA ASN A 54 -22.73 11.25 29.07
C ASN A 54 -23.65 10.21 28.41
N LEU A 55 -23.47 9.96 27.11
CA LEU A 55 -24.22 8.93 26.39
C LEU A 55 -23.87 7.52 26.87
N LYS A 56 -22.60 7.25 27.19
CA LYS A 56 -22.19 6.00 27.80
C LYS A 56 -22.82 5.81 29.18
N ASP A 57 -22.85 6.86 30.01
CA ASP A 57 -23.41 6.79 31.35
C ASP A 57 -24.93 6.56 31.29
N GLN A 58 -25.61 7.08 30.27
CA GLN A 58 -27.05 6.93 30.08
C GLN A 58 -27.48 5.62 29.40
N TYR A 59 -26.77 5.19 28.36
CA TYR A 59 -27.17 4.07 27.50
C TYR A 59 -26.27 2.84 27.62
N GLY A 60 -25.21 2.93 28.41
CA GLY A 60 -24.25 1.85 28.64
C GLY A 60 -23.08 1.82 27.65
N PRO A 61 -22.23 0.77 27.70
CA PRO A 61 -20.99 0.71 26.94
C PRO A 61 -21.17 0.54 25.41
N VAL A 62 -22.38 0.17 24.97
CA VAL A 62 -22.74 0.00 23.56
C VAL A 62 -24.07 0.71 23.30
N PHE A 63 -24.03 1.73 22.46
CA PHE A 63 -25.22 2.53 22.14
C PHE A 63 -25.24 2.98 20.68
N THR A 64 -26.41 3.36 20.19
CA THR A 64 -26.59 3.86 18.81
C THR A 64 -26.58 5.39 18.77
N PHE A 65 -25.74 5.97 17.92
CA PHE A 65 -25.69 7.39 17.62
C PHE A 65 -26.04 7.63 16.15
N TRP A 66 -26.95 8.54 15.86
CA TRP A 66 -27.39 8.82 14.49
C TRP A 66 -26.66 10.03 13.92
N LEU A 67 -25.88 9.82 12.87
CA LEU A 67 -25.32 10.89 12.07
C LEU A 67 -26.27 11.17 10.90
N ALA A 68 -27.12 12.19 11.02
CA ALA A 68 -28.24 12.37 10.10
C ALA A 68 -29.08 11.08 10.01
N ASN A 69 -29.24 10.51 8.82
CA ASN A 69 -29.99 9.27 8.60
C ASN A 69 -29.13 7.99 8.74
N LEU A 70 -27.86 8.10 9.15
CA LEU A 70 -26.95 6.96 9.31
C LEU A 70 -26.82 6.53 10.78
N PRO A 71 -27.26 5.31 11.16
CA PRO A 71 -27.03 4.79 12.50
C PRO A 71 -25.58 4.33 12.69
N MET A 72 -24.97 4.75 13.79
CA MET A 72 -23.62 4.34 14.20
C MET A 72 -23.67 3.65 15.56
N VAL A 73 -23.37 2.36 15.60
CA VAL A 73 -23.18 1.64 16.85
C VAL A 73 -21.82 2.02 17.44
N THR A 74 -21.87 2.71 18.57
CA THR A 74 -20.69 3.18 19.31
C THR A 74 -20.38 2.22 20.44
N VAL A 75 -19.16 1.71 20.47
CA VAL A 75 -18.64 0.84 21.53
C VAL A 75 -17.57 1.62 22.29
N THR A 76 -17.75 1.76 23.60
CA THR A 76 -16.86 2.55 24.47
C THR A 76 -16.07 1.69 25.47
N ASP A 77 -16.41 0.40 25.60
CA ASP A 77 -15.68 -0.53 26.47
C ASP A 77 -14.44 -1.13 25.78
N TRP A 78 -13.32 -1.09 26.48
CA TRP A 78 -12.04 -1.56 25.96
C TRP A 78 -12.01 -3.05 25.61
N LYS A 79 -12.65 -3.91 26.43
CA LYS A 79 -12.66 -5.36 26.20
C LYS A 79 -13.48 -5.69 24.95
N LEU A 80 -14.63 -5.03 24.78
CA LEU A 80 -15.48 -5.18 23.59
C LEU A 80 -14.80 -4.65 22.32
N ILE A 81 -14.13 -3.49 22.40
CA ILE A 81 -13.35 -2.95 21.27
C ILE A 81 -12.26 -3.95 20.87
N LYS A 82 -11.49 -4.47 21.83
CA LYS A 82 -10.40 -5.43 21.57
C LYS A 82 -10.93 -6.73 20.96
N GLN A 83 -12.09 -7.21 21.39
CA GLN A 83 -12.70 -8.43 20.86
C GLN A 83 -13.17 -8.22 19.41
N HIS A 84 -14.02 -7.22 19.17
CA HIS A 84 -14.68 -7.08 17.87
C HIS A 84 -13.80 -6.41 16.80
N PHE A 85 -12.99 -5.40 17.14
CA PHE A 85 -12.17 -4.71 16.15
C PHE A 85 -10.87 -5.45 15.80
N ILE A 86 -10.37 -6.34 16.67
CA ILE A 86 -9.11 -7.07 16.43
C ILE A 86 -9.35 -8.53 16.07
N LYS A 87 -10.24 -9.26 16.77
CA LYS A 87 -10.49 -10.69 16.47
C LYS A 87 -11.51 -10.87 15.34
N ASP A 88 -12.59 -10.09 15.36
CA ASP A 88 -13.69 -10.21 14.38
C ASP A 88 -13.58 -9.21 13.21
N GLY A 89 -12.42 -8.55 13.04
CA GLY A 89 -12.23 -7.47 12.07
C GLY A 89 -12.54 -7.84 10.60
N ALA A 90 -12.54 -9.13 10.26
CA ALA A 90 -12.93 -9.64 8.95
C ALA A 90 -14.44 -9.52 8.65
N ASN A 91 -15.27 -9.38 9.69
CA ASN A 91 -16.73 -9.24 9.57
C ASN A 91 -17.18 -7.79 9.35
N PHE A 92 -16.27 -6.82 9.40
CA PHE A 92 -16.57 -5.40 9.23
C PHE A 92 -16.13 -4.89 7.85
N VAL A 93 -17.03 -4.19 7.15
CA VAL A 93 -16.76 -3.57 5.83
C VAL A 93 -16.08 -2.22 6.02
N GLY A 94 -14.84 -2.21 6.52
CA GLY A 94 -14.01 -1.00 6.59
C GLY A 94 -14.64 0.19 7.32
N ARG A 95 -14.16 1.41 7.03
CA ARG A 95 -14.72 2.66 7.59
C ARG A 95 -15.71 3.24 6.57
N PRO A 96 -16.97 3.55 6.94
CA PRO A 96 -17.93 4.15 6.00
C PRO A 96 -17.41 5.50 5.49
N GLU A 97 -17.55 5.71 4.18
CA GLU A 97 -17.19 6.97 3.54
C GLU A 97 -18.37 7.94 3.69
N PHE A 98 -18.23 8.92 4.58
CA PHE A 98 -19.23 9.98 4.73
C PHE A 98 -19.15 10.96 3.54
N PRO A 99 -20.26 11.38 2.93
CA PRO A 99 -20.25 12.36 1.83
C PRO A 99 -19.62 13.71 2.22
N ILE A 100 -19.68 14.10 3.50
CA ILE A 100 -18.96 15.28 4.03
C ILE A 100 -17.43 15.14 3.88
N ASN A 101 -16.91 13.90 3.88
CA ASN A 101 -15.50 13.62 3.60
C ASN A 101 -15.18 13.49 2.09
N ILE A 102 -16.19 13.41 1.23
CA ILE A 102 -16.03 13.28 -0.23
C ILE A 102 -15.79 14.67 -0.84
N GLU A 103 -16.48 15.71 -0.38
CA GLU A 103 -16.31 17.07 -0.93
C GLU A 103 -15.02 17.80 -0.49
N ILE A 104 -14.36 17.37 0.59
CA ILE A 104 -13.09 17.98 1.06
C ILE A 104 -11.85 17.22 0.51
N ARG A 105 -12.03 16.12 -0.24
CA ARG A 105 -10.92 15.25 -0.68
C ARG A 105 -10.38 15.50 -2.09
N MET A 106 -11.02 16.34 -2.90
CA MET A 106 -10.34 16.93 -4.05
C MET A 106 -9.39 18.02 -3.57
N ILE A 107 -8.27 17.59 -2.98
CA ILE A 107 -7.11 18.46 -2.84
C ILE A 107 -6.64 18.69 -4.27
N GLU A 108 -6.87 19.89 -4.79
CA GLU A 108 -6.12 20.37 -5.94
C GLU A 108 -4.63 20.05 -5.74
N ASP A 109 -3.97 19.63 -6.81
CA ASP A 109 -2.59 19.18 -6.82
C ASP A 109 -2.35 17.95 -5.92
N CYS A 110 -3.31 17.03 -5.79
CA CYS A 110 -3.18 15.84 -4.94
C CYS A 110 -1.90 15.04 -5.21
N LEU A 111 -1.53 14.86 -6.48
CA LEU A 111 -0.29 14.20 -6.89
C LEU A 111 0.93 14.96 -6.37
N VAL A 112 0.99 16.26 -6.62
CA VAL A 112 2.15 17.10 -6.27
C VAL A 112 2.32 17.18 -4.75
N HIS A 113 1.22 17.34 -4.02
CA HIS A 113 1.22 17.25 -2.56
C HIS A 113 1.70 15.88 -2.06
N ALA A 114 1.26 14.78 -2.68
CA ALA A 114 1.70 13.45 -2.29
C ALA A 114 3.20 13.24 -2.57
N LEU A 115 3.71 13.75 -3.68
CA LEU A 115 5.13 13.76 -4.02
C LEU A 115 5.94 14.56 -3.00
N TYR A 116 5.52 15.79 -2.70
CA TYR A 116 6.17 16.65 -1.72
C TYR A 116 6.20 16.02 -0.32
N GLN A 117 5.08 15.47 0.13
CA GLN A 117 4.99 14.76 1.41
C GLN A 117 5.95 13.57 1.49
N THR A 118 6.02 12.79 0.42
CA THR A 118 6.88 11.61 0.35
C THR A 118 8.35 12.02 0.34
N LEU A 119 8.70 13.10 -0.37
CA LEU A 119 10.05 13.68 -0.38
C LEU A 119 10.46 14.20 1.01
N MET A 120 9.58 14.95 1.70
CA MET A 120 9.88 15.44 3.05
C MET A 120 10.04 14.29 4.06
N TYR A 121 9.20 13.25 3.95
CA TYR A 121 9.36 12.04 4.77
C TYR A 121 10.70 11.36 4.53
N HIS A 122 11.10 11.24 3.26
CA HIS A 122 12.35 10.63 2.84
C HIS A 122 13.56 11.40 3.39
N ASN A 123 13.58 12.73 3.24
CA ASN A 123 14.62 13.60 3.79
C ASN A 123 14.72 13.46 5.32
N TRP A 124 13.58 13.46 6.03
CA TRP A 124 13.59 13.22 7.49
C TRP A 124 14.15 11.85 7.85
N LYS A 125 13.82 10.80 7.09
CA LYS A 125 14.34 9.45 7.33
C LYS A 125 15.85 9.33 7.13
N LEU A 126 16.41 10.11 6.21
CA LEU A 126 17.85 10.19 5.95
C LEU A 126 18.57 11.02 7.02
N CYS A 127 18.17 12.27 7.24
CA CYS A 127 18.90 13.21 8.10
C CYS A 127 18.60 13.03 9.59
N ARG A 128 17.39 12.59 9.95
CA ARG A 128 16.90 12.43 11.35
C ARG A 128 17.06 13.65 12.26
N THR A 129 17.15 14.83 11.69
CA THR A 129 17.20 16.11 12.43
C THR A 129 15.82 16.56 12.87
N GLN A 130 15.75 17.40 13.90
CA GLN A 130 14.48 18.00 14.34
C GLN A 130 13.88 18.92 13.27
N GLU A 131 14.73 19.66 12.54
CA GLU A 131 14.30 20.53 11.44
C GLU A 131 13.62 19.74 10.31
N SER A 132 14.24 18.65 9.84
CA SER A 132 13.64 17.80 8.79
C SER A 132 12.34 17.14 9.26
N LYS A 133 12.24 16.79 10.55
CA LYS A 133 11.01 16.28 11.17
C LYS A 133 9.89 17.33 11.18
N ASN A 134 10.23 18.60 11.45
CA ASN A 134 9.28 19.71 11.44
C ASN A 134 8.79 20.00 10.02
N LYS A 135 9.70 20.06 9.03
CA LYS A 135 9.36 20.17 7.60
C LYS A 135 8.40 19.08 7.15
N TYR A 136 8.67 17.83 7.51
CA TYR A 136 7.77 16.71 7.22
C TYR A 136 6.40 16.84 7.90
N ARG A 137 6.36 17.22 9.19
CA ARG A 137 5.10 17.44 9.90
C ARG A 137 4.27 18.55 9.27
N ASN A 138 4.92 19.63 8.83
CA ASN A 138 4.26 20.74 8.14
C ASN A 138 3.70 20.28 6.79
N ALA A 139 4.44 19.49 6.02
CA ALA A 139 3.96 18.94 4.75
C ALA A 139 2.70 18.07 4.87
N LEU A 140 2.44 17.46 6.05
CA LEU A 140 1.22 16.69 6.31
C LEU A 140 0.00 17.56 6.61
N ARG A 141 0.20 18.82 7.02
CA ARG A 141 -0.88 19.76 7.32
C ARG A 141 -1.49 20.23 6.00
N LYS A 142 -2.77 19.91 5.80
CA LYS A 142 -3.57 20.41 4.66
C LYS A 142 -4.80 21.08 5.25
N THR A 143 -4.75 22.41 5.43
CA THR A 143 -5.93 23.14 5.92
C THR A 143 -6.21 24.29 4.95
N PHE A 144 -7.20 24.12 4.09
CA PHE A 144 -7.68 25.19 3.21
C PHE A 144 -8.32 26.35 3.98
N LYS A 145 -8.83 26.09 5.19
CA LYS A 145 -9.53 27.09 6.02
C LYS A 145 -8.63 28.22 6.53
N ARG A 146 -7.29 28.10 6.45
CA ARG A 146 -6.33 29.11 6.94
C ARG A 146 -5.08 29.15 6.05
N PRO A 147 -5.10 29.89 4.93
CA PRO A 147 -4.03 29.88 3.92
C PRO A 147 -2.63 30.21 4.50
N HIS A 148 -2.56 31.15 5.45
CA HIS A 148 -1.30 31.59 6.06
C HIS A 148 -0.56 30.50 6.88
N ILE A 149 -1.24 29.42 7.30
CA ILE A 149 -0.62 28.39 8.16
C ILE A 149 0.25 27.40 7.36
N CYS A 150 0.04 27.31 6.04
CA CYS A 150 0.74 26.33 5.19
C CYS A 150 1.38 26.95 3.95
N GLN A 151 1.64 28.26 3.98
CA GLN A 151 2.14 29.02 2.83
C GLN A 151 3.40 28.40 2.21
N GLU A 152 4.41 28.05 3.04
CA GLU A 152 5.63 27.38 2.58
C GLU A 152 5.37 26.07 1.81
N VAL A 153 4.36 25.31 2.22
CA VAL A 153 4.00 24.04 1.56
C VAL A 153 3.37 24.31 0.21
N TYR A 154 2.48 25.30 0.11
CA TYR A 154 1.85 25.68 -1.16
C TYR A 154 2.86 26.28 -2.13
N GLU A 155 3.78 27.12 -1.66
CA GLU A 155 4.87 27.67 -2.49
C GLU A 155 5.79 26.56 -3.00
N ALA A 156 6.15 25.59 -2.15
CA ALA A 156 6.96 24.45 -2.57
C ALA A 156 6.24 23.53 -3.56
N VAL A 157 4.93 23.31 -3.37
CA VAL A 157 4.10 22.54 -4.32
C VAL A 157 3.99 23.27 -5.66
N LYS A 158 3.77 24.59 -5.64
CA LYS A 158 3.72 25.43 -6.84
C LYS A 158 5.05 25.39 -7.60
N ALA A 159 6.17 25.58 -6.91
CA ALA A 159 7.51 25.49 -7.51
C ALA A 159 7.80 24.10 -8.10
N MET A 160 7.38 23.02 -7.43
CA MET A 160 7.53 21.65 -7.95
C MET A 160 6.70 21.45 -9.23
N LYS A 161 5.50 22.02 -9.28
CA LYS A 161 4.58 21.94 -10.41
C LYS A 161 5.08 22.77 -11.60
N GLU A 162 5.60 23.96 -11.37
CA GLU A 162 6.27 24.81 -12.36
C GLU A 162 7.49 24.11 -12.95
N LYS A 163 8.36 23.52 -12.09
CA LYS A 163 9.53 22.75 -12.54
C LYS A 163 9.15 21.55 -13.41
N ALA A 164 7.99 20.94 -13.17
CA ALA A 164 7.48 19.85 -13.98
C ALA A 164 6.77 20.32 -15.27
N GLY A 165 6.53 21.62 -15.46
CA GLY A 165 5.75 22.14 -16.58
C GLY A 165 4.31 21.60 -16.59
N VAL A 166 3.69 21.49 -15.42
CA VAL A 166 2.32 20.97 -15.27
C VAL A 166 1.37 22.10 -14.90
N SER A 167 0.42 22.45 -15.77
CA SER A 167 -0.57 23.49 -15.49
C SER A 167 -1.78 22.96 -14.70
N LYS A 168 -2.15 21.69 -14.89
CA LYS A 168 -3.37 21.14 -14.30
C LYS A 168 -3.32 20.98 -12.78
N SER A 169 -4.46 21.18 -12.14
CA SER A 169 -4.66 21.05 -10.69
C SER A 169 -5.41 19.79 -10.27
N SER A 170 -6.03 19.07 -11.19
CA SER A 170 -6.79 17.85 -10.90
C SER A 170 -6.61 16.81 -11.99
N ASN A 171 -7.23 15.63 -11.82
CA ASN A 171 -7.24 14.55 -12.80
C ASN A 171 -5.83 14.14 -13.27
N PHE A 172 -4.92 13.95 -12.31
CA PHE A 172 -3.59 13.40 -12.57
C PHE A 172 -3.70 11.94 -13.00
N CYS A 173 -2.95 11.58 -14.03
CA CYS A 173 -2.85 10.26 -14.61
C CYS A 173 -1.38 9.81 -14.63
N ARG A 174 -1.13 8.62 -15.19
CA ARG A 174 0.22 8.07 -15.33
C ARG A 174 1.20 9.02 -16.03
N MET A 175 0.75 9.72 -17.07
CA MET A 175 1.61 10.61 -17.86
C MET A 175 2.18 11.76 -17.01
N ASP A 176 1.45 12.23 -16.01
CA ASP A 176 1.96 13.28 -15.13
C ASP A 176 2.98 12.73 -14.15
N VAL A 177 2.73 11.54 -13.60
CA VAL A 177 3.71 10.85 -12.75
C VAL A 177 5.02 10.67 -13.52
N GLU A 178 4.93 10.26 -14.79
CA GLU A 178 6.09 10.12 -15.68
C GLU A 178 6.77 11.47 -15.96
N ARG A 179 6.00 12.53 -16.19
CA ARG A 179 6.55 13.88 -16.32
C ARG A 179 7.32 14.31 -15.07
N PHE A 180 6.76 14.10 -13.88
CA PHE A 180 7.47 14.39 -12.62
C PHE A 180 8.73 13.52 -12.46
N GLN A 181 8.68 12.25 -12.86
CA GLN A 181 9.85 11.37 -12.84
C GLN A 181 10.97 11.90 -13.74
N ASN A 182 10.64 12.38 -14.94
CA ASN A 182 11.61 12.78 -15.96
C ASN A 182 12.09 14.24 -15.81
N THR A 183 11.43 15.05 -14.99
CA THR A 183 11.78 16.46 -14.78
C THR A 183 12.30 16.70 -13.36
N VAL A 184 11.41 16.63 -12.37
CA VAL A 184 11.72 16.95 -10.97
C VAL A 184 12.62 15.92 -10.33
N PHE A 185 12.38 14.63 -10.62
CA PHE A 185 13.05 13.51 -9.95
C PHE A 185 14.06 12.77 -10.83
N ALA A 186 14.39 13.30 -12.01
CA ALA A 186 15.32 12.68 -12.95
C ALA A 186 16.68 12.45 -12.29
N GLY A 187 17.17 11.20 -12.32
CA GLY A 187 18.46 10.82 -11.73
C GLY A 187 18.58 10.96 -10.20
N THR A 188 17.56 11.49 -9.50
CA THR A 188 17.61 11.71 -8.05
C THR A 188 16.78 10.69 -7.28
N HIS A 189 15.56 10.41 -7.74
CA HIS A 189 14.62 9.51 -7.08
C HIS A 189 13.85 8.63 -8.07
N GLN A 190 13.50 7.42 -7.64
CA GLN A 190 12.61 6.52 -8.35
C GLN A 190 11.19 6.67 -7.80
N LEU A 191 10.26 7.12 -8.63
CA LEU A 191 8.83 7.13 -8.31
C LEU A 191 8.25 5.73 -8.51
N ILE A 192 7.50 5.25 -7.52
CA ILE A 192 6.79 3.98 -7.58
C ILE A 192 5.35 4.22 -7.14
N VAL A 193 4.37 3.91 -7.98
CA VAL A 193 2.95 4.11 -7.69
C VAL A 193 2.26 2.76 -7.62
N PHE A 194 1.54 2.50 -6.53
CA PHE A 194 0.64 1.37 -6.41
C PHE A 194 -0.81 1.82 -6.51
N VAL A 195 -1.67 0.96 -7.03
CA VAL A 195 -3.12 1.14 -6.99
C VAL A 195 -3.74 0.16 -6.01
N LYS A 196 -4.96 0.47 -5.54
CA LYS A 196 -5.74 -0.42 -4.68
C LYS A 196 -5.79 -1.84 -5.22
N ASN A 197 -5.55 -2.79 -4.32
CA ASN A 197 -5.55 -4.24 -4.60
C ASN A 197 -4.49 -4.74 -5.59
N SER A 198 -3.49 -3.93 -5.97
CA SER A 198 -2.38 -4.40 -6.80
C SER A 198 -1.08 -4.53 -6.00
N THR A 199 -0.41 -5.68 -6.15
CA THR A 199 0.97 -5.87 -5.66
C THR A 199 2.03 -5.55 -6.70
N ILE A 200 1.61 -5.24 -7.93
CA ILE A 200 2.47 -4.82 -9.04
C ILE A 200 2.32 -3.30 -9.15
N PRO A 201 3.42 -2.53 -9.23
CA PRO A 201 3.33 -1.09 -9.40
C PRO A 201 2.54 -0.73 -10.67
N TYR A 202 1.62 0.22 -10.52
CA TYR A 202 0.94 0.88 -11.64
C TYR A 202 1.93 1.70 -12.48
N TYR A 203 2.91 2.31 -11.81
CA TYR A 203 4.02 3.02 -12.42
C TYR A 203 5.31 2.74 -11.63
N SER A 204 6.42 2.56 -12.33
CA SER A 204 7.75 2.44 -11.73
C SER A 204 8.74 3.14 -12.65
N GLY A 205 9.33 4.23 -12.15
CA GLY A 205 10.39 4.94 -12.85
C GLY A 205 11.72 4.18 -12.85
N PRO A 206 12.75 4.72 -13.53
CA PRO A 206 14.07 4.12 -13.59
C PRO A 206 14.67 3.96 -12.19
N TYR A 207 15.36 2.85 -11.96
CA TYR A 207 15.98 2.60 -10.68
C TYR A 207 17.22 3.49 -10.49
N VAL A 208 17.20 4.36 -9.48
CA VAL A 208 18.29 5.32 -9.22
C VAL A 208 19.28 4.84 -8.16
N GLY A 209 18.84 4.02 -7.21
CA GLY A 209 19.68 3.64 -6.07
C GLY A 209 18.88 3.01 -4.93
N GLU A 210 19.56 2.32 -4.04
CA GLU A 210 18.90 1.86 -2.80
C GLU A 210 18.48 3.07 -1.96
N LYS A 211 17.32 2.97 -1.32
CA LYS A 211 16.75 4.02 -0.47
C LYS A 211 16.49 5.35 -1.20
N LYS A 212 16.40 5.38 -2.52
CA LYS A 212 16.02 6.57 -3.32
C LYS A 212 14.61 6.46 -3.90
N GLN A 213 13.75 5.65 -3.29
CA GLN A 213 12.38 5.41 -3.73
C GLN A 213 11.40 6.37 -3.07
N LEU A 214 10.57 7.03 -3.87
CA LEU A 214 9.38 7.75 -3.40
C LEU A 214 8.16 6.94 -3.81
N VAL A 215 7.41 6.44 -2.82
CA VAL A 215 6.30 5.52 -3.05
C VAL A 215 4.98 6.26 -2.87
N LEU A 216 4.09 6.13 -3.85
CA LEU A 216 2.74 6.67 -3.84
C LEU A 216 1.71 5.54 -3.90
N TYR A 217 0.51 5.85 -3.42
CA TYR A 217 -0.67 5.00 -3.50
C TYR A 217 -1.81 5.80 -4.14
N LEU A 218 -2.37 5.26 -5.21
CA LEU A 218 -3.49 5.82 -5.96
C LEU A 218 -4.76 5.04 -5.61
N ASP A 219 -5.74 5.76 -5.07
CA ASP A 219 -7.06 5.23 -4.71
C ASP A 219 -8.13 6.22 -5.12
N ASP A 220 -9.11 5.76 -5.91
CA ASP A 220 -10.26 6.55 -6.37
C ASP A 220 -9.85 7.93 -6.93
N GLY A 221 -8.85 7.96 -7.82
CA GLY A 221 -8.34 9.19 -8.45
C GLY A 221 -7.46 10.08 -7.55
N HIS A 222 -7.19 9.67 -6.32
CA HIS A 222 -6.44 10.45 -5.35
C HIS A 222 -5.09 9.82 -4.99
N TYR A 223 -4.00 10.59 -5.15
CA TYR A 223 -2.66 10.16 -4.78
C TYR A 223 -2.35 10.42 -3.30
N ARG A 224 -1.71 9.46 -2.65
CA ARG A 224 -1.25 9.54 -1.25
C ARG A 224 0.20 9.09 -1.15
N GLY A 225 0.98 9.76 -0.31
CA GLY A 225 2.34 9.34 -0.01
C GLY A 225 2.38 8.09 0.88
N VAL A 226 3.27 7.15 0.56
CA VAL A 226 3.44 5.89 1.29
C VAL A 226 4.74 5.93 2.09
N ARG A 227 4.62 5.73 3.41
CA ARG A 227 5.77 5.73 4.33
C ARG A 227 6.57 4.42 4.29
N SER A 228 5.90 3.30 4.03
CA SER A 228 6.51 1.97 4.01
C SER A 228 5.82 1.10 2.97
N ILE A 229 6.57 0.75 1.94
CA ILE A 229 6.11 -0.18 0.90
C ILE A 229 5.84 -1.58 1.47
N CYS A 230 6.64 -2.01 2.45
CA CYS A 230 6.49 -3.28 3.13
C CYS A 230 5.17 -3.34 3.92
N ALA A 231 4.80 -2.25 4.60
CA ALA A 231 3.52 -2.15 5.31
C ALA A 231 2.35 -2.12 4.32
N LEU A 232 2.48 -1.36 3.21
CA LEU A 232 1.46 -1.30 2.16
C LEU A 232 1.19 -2.70 1.56
N LEU A 233 2.25 -3.45 1.26
CA LEU A 233 2.17 -4.74 0.58
C LEU A 233 2.08 -5.95 1.53
N ARG A 234 2.02 -5.72 2.85
CA ARG A 234 2.01 -6.75 3.90
C ARG A 234 3.11 -7.80 3.69
N THR A 235 4.34 -7.33 3.59
CA THR A 235 5.52 -8.13 3.27
C THR A 235 6.72 -7.61 4.05
N ASP A 236 7.70 -8.46 4.34
CA ASP A 236 8.88 -8.01 5.09
C ASP A 236 9.94 -7.36 4.19
N TYR A 237 10.00 -7.77 2.93
CA TYR A 237 10.93 -7.22 1.95
C TYR A 237 10.26 -6.91 0.61
N TYR A 238 10.64 -5.79 0.01
CA TYR A 238 10.30 -5.42 -1.36
C TYR A 238 11.55 -4.99 -2.09
N CYS A 239 11.74 -5.51 -3.30
CA CYS A 239 12.81 -5.08 -4.18
C CYS A 239 12.28 -4.08 -5.20
N ALA A 240 12.75 -2.83 -5.11
CA ALA A 240 12.43 -1.76 -6.07
C ALA A 240 13.15 -1.90 -7.42
N LEU A 241 14.12 -2.81 -7.52
CA LEU A 241 14.77 -3.14 -8.78
C LEU A 241 13.87 -4.06 -9.62
N CYS A 242 13.51 -5.24 -9.09
CA CYS A 242 12.66 -6.19 -9.81
C CYS A 242 11.15 -6.01 -9.58
N ASN A 243 10.77 -5.01 -8.78
CA ASN A 243 9.40 -4.70 -8.42
C ASN A 243 8.60 -5.88 -7.86
N ARG A 244 9.25 -6.68 -7.00
CA ARG A 244 8.64 -7.87 -6.35
C ARG A 244 8.77 -7.83 -4.84
N ARG A 245 7.74 -8.36 -4.17
CA ARG A 245 7.71 -8.59 -2.73
C ARG A 245 8.21 -9.98 -2.37
N TYR A 246 8.83 -10.09 -1.20
CA TYR A 246 9.35 -11.33 -0.63
C TYR A 246 9.10 -11.36 0.88
N LYS A 247 8.95 -12.57 1.44
CA LYS A 247 8.80 -12.74 2.90
C LYS A 247 10.09 -12.45 3.67
N SER A 248 11.23 -12.39 3.01
CA SER A 248 12.48 -11.96 3.63
C SER A 248 13.49 -11.52 2.58
N THR A 249 14.47 -10.73 2.99
CA THR A 249 15.67 -10.42 2.19
C THR A 249 16.38 -11.71 1.75
N VAL A 250 16.33 -12.74 2.61
CA VAL A 250 16.94 -14.04 2.36
C VAL A 250 16.22 -14.82 1.24
N GLN A 251 15.00 -14.48 0.86
CA GLN A 251 14.33 -15.11 -0.28
C GLN A 251 14.62 -14.40 -1.62
N HIS A 252 15.27 -13.23 -1.58
CA HIS A 252 15.57 -12.41 -2.75
C HIS A 252 16.82 -12.87 -3.53
N TYR A 253 16.99 -14.18 -3.74
CA TYR A 253 18.14 -14.77 -4.44
C TYR A 253 17.91 -14.92 -5.94
N LYS A 254 16.65 -14.95 -6.38
CA LYS A 254 16.26 -15.04 -7.80
C LYS A 254 15.79 -13.69 -8.36
N CYS A 255 16.39 -12.58 -7.92
CA CYS A 255 16.09 -11.31 -8.58
C CYS A 255 16.50 -11.44 -10.05
N PRO A 256 15.59 -11.25 -11.02
CA PRO A 256 15.92 -11.38 -12.44
C PRO A 256 16.91 -10.31 -12.93
N LEU A 257 17.10 -9.24 -12.14
CA LEU A 257 17.96 -8.11 -12.45
C LEU A 257 19.28 -8.12 -11.65
N VAL A 258 19.60 -9.26 -11.02
CA VAL A 258 20.92 -9.49 -10.43
C VAL A 258 21.46 -10.82 -10.91
N HIS A 259 22.77 -10.90 -11.05
CA HIS A 259 23.46 -12.12 -11.43
C HIS A 259 23.22 -13.22 -10.39
N ARG A 260 22.71 -14.39 -10.81
CA ARG A 260 22.25 -15.42 -9.87
C ARG A 260 23.32 -15.94 -8.89
N LEU A 261 24.59 -15.98 -9.28
CA LEU A 261 25.67 -16.55 -8.47
C LEU A 261 26.26 -15.56 -7.46
N CYS A 262 26.71 -14.39 -7.92
CA CYS A 262 27.30 -13.36 -7.06
C CYS A 262 26.28 -12.35 -6.53
N GLY A 263 25.12 -12.25 -7.19
CA GLY A 263 24.02 -11.33 -6.91
C GLY A 263 24.36 -9.85 -6.90
N GLN A 264 25.37 -9.48 -7.67
CA GLN A 264 25.57 -8.13 -8.19
C GLN A 264 24.73 -7.90 -9.44
N ARG A 265 24.45 -6.63 -9.76
CA ARG A 265 23.63 -6.27 -10.94
C ARG A 265 24.37 -6.49 -12.25
N HIS A 266 25.58 -5.97 -12.29
CA HIS A 266 26.52 -6.17 -13.38
C HIS A 266 27.63 -7.04 -12.83
N CYS A 267 27.65 -8.29 -13.30
CA CYS A 267 28.80 -9.15 -13.07
C CYS A 267 29.86 -8.74 -14.10
N PRO A 268 31.01 -8.16 -13.70
CA PRO A 268 32.08 -7.94 -14.65
C PRO A 268 32.53 -9.30 -15.18
N VAL A 269 32.78 -9.35 -16.47
CA VAL A 269 33.45 -10.47 -17.14
C VAL A 269 34.64 -9.82 -17.80
N THR A 270 35.84 -10.04 -17.27
CA THR A 270 37.07 -9.56 -17.90
C THR A 270 37.74 -10.71 -18.63
N GLU A 271 38.35 -10.46 -19.78
CA GLU A 271 39.00 -11.51 -20.59
C GLU A 271 40.21 -12.14 -19.88
N SER A 272 40.79 -11.46 -18.89
CA SER A 272 41.89 -11.94 -18.06
C SER A 272 41.47 -12.79 -16.85
N ASP A 273 40.16 -13.04 -16.64
CA ASP A 273 39.69 -13.79 -15.49
C ASP A 273 40.05 -15.28 -15.59
N GLN A 274 40.68 -15.82 -14.53
CA GLN A 274 40.88 -17.27 -14.40
C GLN A 274 39.69 -17.94 -13.68
N PRO A 275 39.29 -19.16 -14.08
CA PRO A 275 38.21 -19.88 -13.42
C PRO A 275 38.56 -20.28 -11.98
N THR A 276 37.79 -19.79 -11.01
CA THR A 276 37.99 -20.08 -9.59
C THR A 276 36.89 -20.99 -9.05
N ARG A 277 37.27 -22.15 -8.49
CA ARG A 277 36.32 -23.06 -7.83
C ARG A 277 36.19 -22.73 -6.34
N CYS A 278 34.96 -22.53 -5.87
CA CYS A 278 34.73 -22.28 -4.46
C CYS A 278 34.96 -23.54 -3.62
N LYS A 279 35.76 -23.44 -2.55
CA LYS A 279 36.05 -24.57 -1.65
C LYS A 279 34.83 -25.04 -0.84
N THR A 280 33.87 -24.15 -0.56
CA THR A 280 32.71 -24.46 0.29
C THR A 280 31.51 -24.97 -0.51
N CYS A 281 31.09 -24.25 -1.55
CA CYS A 281 29.90 -24.61 -2.33
C CYS A 281 30.23 -25.37 -3.63
N THR A 282 31.52 -25.56 -3.97
CA THR A 282 32.02 -26.27 -5.17
C THR A 282 31.67 -25.65 -6.53
N VAL A 283 30.94 -24.53 -6.56
CA VAL A 283 30.59 -23.81 -7.79
C VAL A 283 31.86 -23.24 -8.45
N LEU A 284 31.93 -23.37 -9.78
CA LEU A 284 32.98 -22.79 -10.62
C LEU A 284 32.57 -21.38 -11.09
N PHE A 285 33.41 -20.39 -10.81
CA PHE A 285 33.19 -18.99 -11.19
C PHE A 285 34.13 -18.63 -12.35
N LYS A 286 33.59 -17.98 -13.38
CA LYS A 286 34.39 -17.49 -14.51
C LYS A 286 35.15 -16.20 -14.23
N SER A 287 34.79 -15.47 -13.16
CA SER A 287 35.39 -14.19 -12.81
C SER A 287 35.78 -14.16 -11.34
N GLN A 288 36.96 -13.63 -11.03
CA GLN A 288 37.45 -13.55 -9.66
C GLN A 288 36.59 -12.59 -8.84
N ILE A 289 36.17 -11.46 -9.43
CA ILE A 289 35.26 -10.51 -8.80
C ILE A 289 33.90 -11.15 -8.52
N CYS A 290 33.43 -12.05 -9.39
CA CYS A 290 32.20 -12.80 -9.18
C CYS A 290 32.31 -13.75 -7.97
N TYR A 291 33.45 -14.43 -7.85
CA TYR A 291 33.77 -15.29 -6.70
C TYR A 291 33.83 -14.50 -5.39
N GLU A 292 34.54 -13.37 -5.36
CA GLU A 292 34.64 -12.52 -4.17
C GLU A 292 33.28 -11.99 -3.72
N ASN A 293 32.46 -11.52 -4.66
CA ASN A 293 31.09 -11.10 -4.37
C ASN A 293 30.20 -12.25 -3.86
N HIS A 294 30.48 -13.48 -4.26
CA HIS A 294 29.73 -14.66 -3.83
C HIS A 294 30.04 -15.06 -2.37
N ILE A 295 31.30 -14.95 -1.95
CA ILE A 295 31.73 -15.25 -0.57
C ILE A 295 31.51 -14.06 0.39
N LYS A 296 31.28 -12.85 -0.14
CA LYS A 296 31.02 -11.66 0.66
C LYS A 296 29.80 -11.87 1.57
N LYS A 297 29.99 -11.62 2.87
CA LYS A 297 28.93 -11.69 3.87
C LYS A 297 27.87 -10.61 3.63
N GLY A 298 26.63 -10.94 4.00
CA GLY A 298 25.51 -10.01 3.92
C GLY A 298 25.61 -8.87 4.95
N SER A 299 24.67 -7.94 4.89
CA SER A 299 24.55 -6.86 5.89
C SER A 299 24.50 -7.44 7.31
N LYS A 300 25.16 -6.78 8.27
CA LYS A 300 25.29 -7.20 9.69
C LYS A 300 25.98 -8.56 9.90
N ASN A 301 27.05 -8.85 9.15
CA ASN A 301 27.75 -10.14 9.20
C ASN A 301 26.85 -11.36 8.94
N GLY A 302 25.74 -11.16 8.21
CA GLY A 302 24.84 -12.23 7.83
C GLY A 302 25.51 -13.21 6.87
N LYS A 303 24.87 -14.38 6.72
CA LYS A 303 25.38 -15.45 5.87
C LYS A 303 25.69 -15.00 4.44
N SER A 304 26.79 -15.48 3.86
CA SER A 304 27.18 -15.20 2.48
C SER A 304 26.27 -15.91 1.48
N ARG A 305 26.32 -15.54 0.19
CA ARG A 305 25.58 -16.29 -0.84
C ARG A 305 26.11 -17.73 -0.96
N CYS A 306 27.41 -17.91 -0.75
CA CYS A 306 28.06 -19.21 -0.70
C CYS A 306 27.43 -20.16 0.32
N GLU A 307 27.21 -19.69 1.55
CA GLU A 307 26.66 -20.50 2.64
C GLU A 307 25.21 -20.97 2.41
N TYR A 308 24.49 -20.30 1.51
CA TYR A 308 23.16 -20.75 1.08
C TYR A 308 23.19 -21.58 -0.19
N THR A 309 24.32 -21.67 -0.87
CA THR A 309 24.44 -22.35 -2.16
C THR A 309 24.91 -23.78 -1.94
N ALA A 310 24.17 -24.73 -2.49
CA ALA A 310 24.54 -26.14 -2.48
C ALA A 310 24.43 -26.73 -3.88
N VAL A 311 25.29 -27.69 -4.19
CA VAL A 311 25.27 -28.44 -5.44
C VAL A 311 24.70 -29.82 -5.15
N CYS A 312 23.73 -30.25 -5.96
CA CYS A 312 23.15 -31.57 -5.80
C CYS A 312 24.11 -32.64 -6.36
N ARG A 313 24.45 -33.66 -5.57
CA ARG A 313 25.34 -34.75 -6.04
C ARG A 313 24.72 -35.62 -7.13
N LYS A 314 23.38 -35.65 -7.25
CA LYS A 314 22.66 -36.50 -8.22
C LYS A 314 22.46 -35.84 -9.58
N CYS A 315 22.19 -34.53 -9.61
CA CYS A 315 21.86 -33.83 -10.85
C CYS A 315 22.76 -32.62 -11.12
N GLU A 316 23.78 -32.39 -10.29
CA GLU A 316 24.77 -31.31 -10.37
C GLU A 316 24.18 -29.89 -10.38
N ASP A 317 22.87 -29.75 -10.20
CA ASP A 317 22.18 -28.47 -10.17
C ASP A 317 22.52 -27.68 -8.90
N ILE A 318 22.73 -26.38 -9.11
CA ILE A 318 22.89 -25.40 -8.03
C ILE A 318 21.52 -25.04 -7.46
N TYR A 319 21.31 -25.36 -6.18
CA TYR A 319 20.12 -24.99 -5.42
C TYR A 319 20.49 -24.15 -4.19
N TYR A 320 19.47 -23.57 -3.54
CA TYR A 320 19.67 -22.72 -2.36
C TYR A 320 18.93 -23.29 -1.15
N THR A 321 19.65 -23.44 -0.04
CA THR A 321 19.18 -24.09 1.20
C THR A 321 18.26 -23.22 2.04
N ASN A 322 18.26 -21.90 1.81
CA ASN A 322 17.36 -20.95 2.49
C ASN A 322 15.91 -20.95 1.97
N LYS A 323 15.59 -21.83 1.03
CA LYS A 323 14.23 -22.01 0.55
C LYS A 323 13.51 -22.94 1.49
N GLY A 324 12.27 -22.60 1.84
CA GLY A 324 11.42 -23.47 2.67
C GLY A 324 11.04 -24.81 2.02
N ASN A 325 11.41 -25.04 0.75
CA ASN A 325 11.16 -26.29 0.05
C ASN A 325 12.48 -27.03 -0.19
N PRO A 326 12.55 -28.34 0.14
CA PRO A 326 13.73 -29.16 -0.12
C PRO A 326 13.98 -29.28 -1.64
N HIS A 327 15.25 -29.44 -2.01
CA HIS A 327 15.62 -29.71 -3.40
C HIS A 327 15.13 -31.11 -3.81
N LYS A 328 14.41 -31.19 -4.94
CA LYS A 328 13.99 -32.42 -5.59
C LYS A 328 14.61 -32.49 -6.97
N CYS A 329 15.42 -33.52 -7.24
CA CYS A 329 16.08 -33.70 -8.53
C CYS A 329 15.06 -33.80 -9.67
N GLY A 330 15.37 -33.17 -10.81
CA GLY A 330 14.52 -33.21 -12.00
C GLY A 330 13.24 -32.36 -11.93
N GLN A 331 12.83 -31.84 -10.78
CA GLN A 331 11.60 -31.06 -10.65
C GLN A 331 11.87 -29.55 -10.70
N LYS A 332 11.24 -28.85 -11.65
CA LYS A 332 11.22 -27.38 -11.72
C LYS A 332 9.80 -26.87 -11.43
N TRP A 333 9.71 -25.89 -10.53
CA TRP A 333 8.44 -25.21 -10.22
C TRP A 333 8.02 -24.30 -11.36
N CYS A 334 6.83 -24.49 -11.91
CA CYS A 334 6.25 -23.58 -12.89
C CYS A 334 5.39 -22.52 -12.20
N TYR A 335 5.83 -21.26 -12.23
CA TYR A 335 5.09 -20.16 -11.59
C TYR A 335 3.80 -19.79 -12.29
N ARG A 336 3.64 -20.12 -13.58
CA ARG A 336 2.38 -19.91 -14.32
C ARG A 336 1.35 -20.99 -13.96
N CYS A 337 1.74 -22.25 -14.05
CA CYS A 337 0.88 -23.40 -13.78
C CYS A 337 0.76 -23.73 -12.27
N ASN A 338 1.55 -23.08 -11.41
CA ASN A 338 1.60 -23.25 -9.94
C ASN A 338 1.75 -24.71 -9.48
N CYS A 339 2.61 -25.49 -10.15
CA CYS A 339 2.87 -26.90 -9.85
C CYS A 339 4.35 -27.29 -10.10
N GLU A 340 4.80 -28.38 -9.47
CA GLU A 340 6.07 -29.06 -9.75
C GLU A 340 5.95 -29.87 -11.04
N ARG A 341 6.94 -29.74 -11.95
CA ARG A 341 6.99 -30.51 -13.20
C ARG A 341 8.39 -31.06 -13.44
N MET A 342 8.47 -32.28 -13.97
CA MET A 342 9.73 -32.95 -14.29
C MET A 342 10.39 -32.47 -15.59
N MET A 343 9.64 -31.81 -16.48
CA MET A 343 10.16 -31.29 -17.76
C MET A 343 9.83 -29.80 -17.96
N PRO A 344 10.72 -29.03 -18.62
CA PRO A 344 10.39 -27.69 -19.09
C PRO A 344 9.17 -27.76 -20.01
N HIS A 345 8.19 -26.89 -19.80
CA HIS A 345 7.01 -26.82 -20.66
C HIS A 345 6.65 -25.37 -20.94
N ASN A 346 6.14 -25.11 -22.14
CA ASN A 346 5.65 -23.81 -22.57
C ASN A 346 4.26 -23.57 -21.95
N CYS A 347 4.20 -23.27 -20.65
CA CYS A 347 2.97 -22.83 -19.99
C CYS A 347 2.68 -21.40 -20.49
N ILE A 348 1.92 -21.24 -21.58
CA ILE A 348 1.56 -19.92 -22.13
C ILE A 348 0.47 -19.27 -21.27
N MET A 349 -0.48 -20.05 -20.75
CA MET A 349 -1.54 -19.60 -19.83
C MET A 349 -1.79 -20.61 -18.71
N SER A 350 -2.18 -20.11 -17.55
CA SER A 350 -2.65 -20.94 -16.43
C SER A 350 -4.07 -21.45 -16.70
N ILE A 351 -4.31 -22.74 -16.44
CA ILE A 351 -5.67 -23.31 -16.50
C ILE A 351 -6.49 -22.63 -15.39
N SER A 352 -7.49 -21.85 -15.80
CA SER A 352 -8.41 -21.21 -14.87
C SER A 352 -9.26 -22.28 -14.19
N LYS A 353 -8.98 -22.60 -12.92
CA LYS A 353 -9.89 -23.44 -12.13
C LYS A 353 -11.24 -22.71 -12.00
N LYS A 354 -12.27 -23.25 -12.66
CA LYS A 354 -13.65 -22.73 -12.62
C LYS A 354 -14.12 -22.71 -11.17
N ASN A 355 -14.35 -21.52 -10.63
CA ASN A 355 -15.03 -21.35 -9.34
C ASN A 355 -16.30 -20.54 -9.60
N GLU A 356 -17.38 -21.25 -9.93
CA GLU A 356 -18.64 -20.65 -10.39
C GLU A 356 -19.23 -19.68 -9.36
N LYS A 357 -18.97 -19.90 -8.07
CA LYS A 357 -19.47 -19.07 -6.97
C LYS A 357 -18.74 -17.72 -6.79
N LYS A 358 -17.60 -17.48 -7.47
CA LYS A 358 -16.76 -16.27 -7.30
C LYS A 358 -16.47 -15.52 -8.61
N LEU A 359 -17.26 -15.73 -9.65
CA LEU A 359 -17.12 -15.00 -10.91
C LEU A 359 -17.59 -13.54 -10.75
N THR A 360 -16.66 -12.62 -10.46
CA THR A 360 -16.94 -11.18 -10.34
C THR A 360 -16.77 -10.39 -11.64
N ARG A 361 -16.31 -11.01 -12.74
CA ARG A 361 -16.15 -10.36 -14.06
C ARG A 361 -16.38 -11.34 -15.21
N ARG A 362 -17.07 -10.89 -16.26
CA ARG A 362 -17.11 -11.56 -17.58
C ARG A 362 -15.72 -11.43 -18.22
N ARG A 363 -15.16 -12.53 -18.73
CA ARG A 363 -13.94 -12.51 -19.56
C ARG A 363 -14.37 -12.53 -21.01
N VAL A 364 -14.00 -11.50 -21.75
CA VAL A 364 -14.15 -11.46 -23.21
C VAL A 364 -12.82 -11.92 -23.79
N TYR A 365 -12.87 -12.90 -24.69
CA TYR A 365 -11.74 -13.25 -25.54
C TYR A 365 -11.90 -12.46 -26.84
N PHE A 366 -10.84 -11.80 -27.26
CA PHE A 366 -10.71 -11.29 -28.62
C PHE A 366 -9.84 -12.27 -29.38
N ASP A 367 -10.38 -12.84 -30.44
CA ASP A 367 -9.58 -13.43 -31.50
C ASP A 367 -9.20 -12.29 -32.43
N ILE A 368 -7.92 -12.22 -32.80
CA ILE A 368 -7.46 -11.30 -33.85
C ILE A 368 -7.03 -12.24 -34.97
N GLU A 369 -7.93 -12.43 -35.94
CA GLU A 369 -7.55 -12.97 -37.24
C GLU A 369 -6.66 -11.97 -37.99
#